data_AF-A0A378TBH8-F1
#
_entry.id   AF-A0A378TBH8-F1
#
_cell.length_a   1.000
_cell.length_b   1.000
_cell.length_c   1.000
_cell.angle_alpha   90.00
_cell.angle_beta   90.00
_cell.angle_gamma   90.00
#
_symmetry.space_group_name_H-M   'P 1'
#
loop_
_entity.id
_entity.type
_entity.pdbx_description
1 polymer ?
#
loop_
_entity_poly.entity_id
_entity_poly.type
_entity_poly.pdbx_seq_one_letter_code
_entity_poly.pdbx_strand_id
1 'polypeptide(L)'
;MRETLRVVAGVVAAAVVAATPVALPVGADAATVVFVPPTGMPVPLPDSMVNAQNYYLGGTACEGAGTCDVVGISYPASFWPLSFLPRWCAVDCQKWDVSVQGGMTELALAMGAALAGTDDEVVLYGHSQGSAVISNTLAALASTLSDDDKARLQVVLSGNIDNPAGGLWSRLGFLGQIPFLDVTTGLPTPTDTGITFTSIIMEYDGVGDAPKYWGNPLAVLNAIAGFMYLHGSTLSPDKYSPSLPCQVPNCQTPGYYPSVQEYLDAVYDPANGRQDEYGNTYIVVPSPTLPIVMPLLELASRTNTTALVRPFVDLISPVLRVLIDLGYDRTEDPGVYAPLSILPFSLRTNPLAVLDDLVQAVEQGIHDAVHGPDVPEQTTKTVAVDTLSDTGEDAPDPALVEADVIQDDVVEDDVVEDDVIEDDVVQDETPAADEESTDTEDPTDAPEATDESDETGTETVDDAEPAEEVEPAEDEAPETPATTEPDTEPASDTETSADSAAA
;
A
#
# COMPACT_ATOMS: atom_id res chain seq x y z
N MET A 1 -24.59 -29.17 8.69
CA MET A 1 -25.64 -28.12 8.56
C MET A 1 -26.34 -27.73 9.88
N ARG A 2 -26.01 -28.27 11.07
CA ARG A 2 -26.49 -27.73 12.37
C ARG A 2 -25.39 -27.41 13.39
N GLU A 3 -24.14 -27.65 13.07
CA GLU A 3 -22.99 -27.44 13.97
C GLU A 3 -22.12 -26.26 13.52
N THR A 4 -22.00 -26.02 12.21
CA THR A 4 -21.33 -24.85 11.60
C THR A 4 -21.90 -23.51 12.09
N LEU A 5 -23.19 -23.48 12.45
CA LEU A 5 -23.91 -22.26 12.84
C LEU A 5 -23.63 -21.79 14.29
N ARG A 6 -22.66 -22.40 15.00
CA ARG A 6 -22.35 -22.07 16.41
C ARG A 6 -21.05 -21.28 16.61
N VAL A 7 -20.20 -21.16 15.58
CA VAL A 7 -18.95 -20.41 15.67
C VAL A 7 -19.20 -18.90 15.51
N VAL A 8 -20.10 -18.51 14.61
CA VAL A 8 -20.43 -17.11 14.28
C VAL A 8 -21.10 -16.33 15.43
N ALA A 9 -21.74 -17.03 16.39
CA ALA A 9 -22.44 -16.41 17.52
C ALA A 9 -21.58 -16.34 18.81
N GLY A 10 -20.26 -16.47 18.70
CA GLY A 10 -19.36 -16.80 19.81
C GLY A 10 -18.44 -15.70 20.35
N VAL A 11 -18.36 -14.53 19.71
CA VAL A 11 -17.36 -13.49 20.05
C VAL A 11 -18.02 -12.15 20.39
N VAL A 12 -18.70 -12.10 21.54
CA VAL A 12 -19.01 -10.84 22.26
C VAL A 12 -18.59 -11.01 23.73
N ALA A 13 -17.33 -11.39 23.91
CA ALA A 13 -16.67 -11.33 25.21
C ALA A 13 -16.10 -9.93 25.39
N ALA A 14 -16.78 -9.09 26.18
CA ALA A 14 -16.48 -7.66 26.27
C ALA A 14 -15.08 -7.36 26.85
N ALA A 15 -14.10 -7.17 25.97
CA ALA A 15 -12.90 -6.43 26.28
C ALA A 15 -13.30 -4.96 26.46
N VAL A 16 -13.47 -4.53 27.71
CA VAL A 16 -13.71 -3.11 28.03
C VAL A 16 -12.38 -2.36 27.88
N VAL A 17 -12.02 -2.08 26.62
CA VAL A 17 -11.15 -0.96 26.28
C VAL A 17 -11.84 0.30 26.81
N ALA A 18 -11.05 1.24 27.34
CA ALA A 18 -11.58 2.52 27.79
C ALA A 18 -11.87 3.41 26.58
N ALA A 19 -12.97 3.12 25.88
CA ALA A 19 -13.42 3.86 24.70
C ALA A 19 -13.50 5.36 25.03
N THR A 20 -12.58 6.12 24.45
CA THR A 20 -12.62 7.59 24.54
C THR A 20 -13.76 8.07 23.67
N PRO A 21 -14.76 8.79 24.21
CA PRO A 21 -15.95 9.16 23.45
C PRO A 21 -15.55 10.00 22.24
N VAL A 22 -15.83 9.50 21.04
CA VAL A 22 -15.61 10.19 19.77
C VAL A 22 -16.52 11.41 19.73
N ALA A 23 -15.97 12.56 20.10
CA ALA A 23 -16.65 13.84 20.01
C ALA A 23 -16.55 14.34 18.57
N LEU A 24 -17.58 14.05 17.77
CA LEU A 24 -17.73 14.62 16.44
C LEU A 24 -17.74 16.17 16.56
N PRO A 25 -16.92 16.91 15.80
CA PRO A 25 -17.18 18.33 15.59
C PRO A 25 -18.53 18.44 14.88
N VAL A 26 -19.39 19.35 15.34
CA VAL A 26 -20.71 19.56 14.72
C VAL A 26 -20.59 20.70 13.69
N GLY A 27 -19.94 20.42 12.56
CA GLY A 27 -20.14 21.16 11.33
C GLY A 27 -21.53 20.82 10.79
N ALA A 28 -22.50 21.73 10.95
CA ALA A 28 -23.92 21.39 10.87
C ALA A 28 -24.49 21.13 9.45
N ASP A 29 -23.66 21.17 8.41
CA ASP A 29 -24.05 21.13 7.00
C ASP A 29 -22.97 20.45 6.11
N ALA A 30 -22.26 19.43 6.62
CA ALA A 30 -21.16 18.75 5.89
C ALA A 30 -21.15 17.22 6.10
N ALA A 31 -20.76 16.49 5.05
CA ALA A 31 -20.52 15.05 5.13
C ALA A 31 -19.31 14.72 6.04
N THR A 32 -19.24 13.48 6.52
CA THR A 32 -18.23 13.06 7.53
C THR A 32 -17.28 12.00 6.96
N VAL A 33 -15.97 12.20 7.13
CA VAL A 33 -14.97 11.13 6.92
C VAL A 33 -14.63 10.47 8.25
N VAL A 34 -14.84 9.16 8.37
CA VAL A 34 -14.29 8.36 9.47
C VAL A 34 -12.94 7.79 9.01
N PHE A 35 -11.85 8.36 9.51
CA PHE A 35 -10.48 7.94 9.18
C PHE A 35 -10.01 6.82 10.12
N VAL A 36 -9.58 5.71 9.53
CA VAL A 36 -9.09 4.52 10.24
C VAL A 36 -7.58 4.36 10.01
N PRO A 37 -6.74 4.63 11.04
CA PRO A 37 -5.29 4.64 10.88
C PRO A 37 -4.65 3.30 10.50
N PRO A 38 -3.46 3.31 9.86
CA PRO A 38 -2.63 2.11 9.64
C PRO A 38 -1.85 1.67 10.88
N THR A 39 -1.18 0.52 10.78
CA THR A 39 -0.24 0.00 11.79
C THR A 39 0.83 1.04 12.14
N GLY A 40 1.10 1.24 13.43
CA GLY A 40 2.02 2.26 13.93
C GLY A 40 1.43 3.67 14.05
N MET A 41 0.11 3.83 13.91
CA MET A 41 -0.60 5.10 14.09
C MET A 41 -1.79 4.96 15.09
N PRO A 42 -1.55 4.65 16.37
CA PRO A 42 -2.62 4.42 17.36
C PRO A 42 -3.43 5.69 17.72
N VAL A 43 -2.90 6.86 17.37
CA VAL A 43 -3.61 8.14 17.38
C VAL A 43 -3.49 8.74 15.97
N PRO A 44 -4.60 9.13 15.31
CA PRO A 44 -4.59 9.78 14.01
C PRO A 44 -3.69 11.02 13.93
N LEU A 45 -3.17 11.31 12.74
CA LEU A 45 -2.31 12.46 12.48
C LEU A 45 -3.03 13.45 11.56
N PRO A 46 -3.02 14.77 11.87
CA PRO A 46 -3.68 15.77 11.03
C PRO A 46 -3.25 15.69 9.56
N ASP A 47 -1.95 15.61 9.30
CA ASP A 47 -1.39 15.53 7.95
C ASP A 47 -1.89 14.28 7.20
N SER A 48 -1.88 13.11 7.85
CA SER A 48 -2.36 11.86 7.24
C SER A 48 -3.87 11.85 6.99
N MET A 49 -4.66 12.54 7.82
CA MET A 49 -6.10 12.73 7.58
C MET A 49 -6.36 13.67 6.40
N VAL A 50 -5.57 14.75 6.28
CA VAL A 50 -5.62 15.68 5.14
C VAL A 50 -5.16 15.00 3.85
N ASN A 51 -4.09 14.22 3.89
CA ASN A 51 -3.58 13.45 2.74
C ASN A 51 -4.60 12.39 2.29
N ALA A 52 -5.31 11.74 3.21
CA ALA A 52 -6.38 10.82 2.85
C ALA A 52 -7.48 11.51 2.02
N GLN A 53 -7.97 12.68 2.48
CA GLN A 53 -8.94 13.48 1.75
C GLN A 53 -8.40 13.98 0.39
N ASN A 54 -7.18 14.51 0.38
CA ASN A 54 -6.57 15.08 -0.82
C ASN A 54 -6.29 14.03 -1.92
N TYR A 55 -5.95 12.79 -1.55
CA TYR A 55 -5.43 11.81 -2.51
C TYR A 55 -6.41 10.70 -2.89
N TYR A 56 -7.29 10.26 -1.97
CA TYR A 56 -8.06 9.02 -2.13
C TYR A 56 -9.58 9.18 -2.12
N LEU A 57 -10.11 10.37 -1.84
CA LEU A 57 -11.56 10.60 -1.73
C LEU A 57 -12.19 11.22 -2.99
N GLY A 58 -11.50 11.23 -4.13
CA GLY A 58 -12.08 11.59 -5.42
C GLY A 58 -13.20 10.63 -5.82
N GLY A 59 -14.29 11.17 -6.38
CA GLY A 59 -15.52 10.44 -6.66
C GLY A 59 -16.39 10.15 -5.43
N THR A 60 -16.04 10.66 -4.25
CA THR A 60 -16.84 10.50 -3.02
C THR A 60 -17.53 11.80 -2.58
N ALA A 61 -18.44 11.70 -1.61
CA ALA A 61 -19.03 12.86 -0.93
C ALA A 61 -17.99 13.83 -0.32
N CYS A 62 -16.76 13.36 -0.08
CA CYS A 62 -15.67 14.08 0.55
C CYS A 62 -14.48 14.34 -0.38
N GLU A 63 -14.73 14.38 -1.70
CA GLU A 63 -13.77 14.88 -2.68
C GLU A 63 -13.34 16.32 -2.37
N GLY A 64 -12.04 16.62 -2.50
CA GLY A 64 -11.49 17.96 -2.32
C GLY A 64 -11.17 18.33 -0.87
N ALA A 65 -10.19 19.22 -0.68
CA ALA A 65 -9.70 19.61 0.64
C ALA A 65 -10.76 20.40 1.44
N GLY A 66 -11.08 19.94 2.65
CA GLY A 66 -11.96 20.66 3.57
C GLY A 66 -13.46 20.62 3.24
N THR A 67 -13.91 19.69 2.40
CA THR A 67 -15.34 19.49 2.06
C THR A 67 -16.14 18.70 3.10
N CYS A 68 -15.45 18.06 4.04
CA CYS A 68 -16.01 17.19 5.08
C CYS A 68 -15.32 17.37 6.42
N ASP A 69 -16.03 17.11 7.51
CA ASP A 69 -15.44 16.95 8.84
C ASP A 69 -14.72 15.60 8.92
N VAL A 70 -13.40 15.62 9.19
CA VAL A 70 -12.57 14.40 9.22
C VAL A 70 -12.31 13.96 10.67
N VAL A 71 -12.85 12.78 11.00
CA VAL A 71 -12.86 12.19 12.34
C VAL A 71 -12.02 10.92 12.34
N GLY A 72 -10.80 11.01 12.85
CA GLY A 72 -9.93 9.85 13.04
C GLY A 72 -10.26 9.06 14.30
N ILE A 73 -10.36 7.73 14.20
CA ILE A 73 -10.50 6.85 15.38
C ILE A 73 -9.12 6.52 15.99
N SER A 74 -9.04 6.46 17.32
CA SER A 74 -7.83 6.01 18.03
C SER A 74 -8.01 4.57 18.50
N TYR A 75 -7.10 3.67 18.14
CA TYR A 75 -7.19 2.23 18.44
C TYR A 75 -5.77 1.64 18.62
N PRO A 76 -5.60 0.37 19.02
CA PRO A 76 -4.26 -0.19 19.26
C PRO A 76 -3.27 -0.11 18.08
N ALA A 77 -3.76 -0.10 16.84
CA ALA A 77 -3.00 0.08 15.59
C ALA A 77 -1.63 -0.61 15.57
N SER A 78 -1.53 -1.86 16.02
CA SER A 78 -0.26 -2.53 16.30
C SER A 78 -0.23 -3.98 15.82
N PHE A 79 0.98 -4.54 15.77
CA PHE A 79 1.22 -5.88 15.25
C PHE A 79 2.40 -6.56 15.97
N TRP A 80 2.15 -7.13 17.15
CA TRP A 80 3.12 -8.00 17.82
C TRP A 80 3.40 -9.26 16.99
N PRO A 81 4.67 -9.73 16.84
CA PRO A 81 5.88 -9.30 17.53
C PRO A 81 6.78 -8.36 16.70
N LEU A 82 6.23 -7.57 15.76
CA LEU A 82 7.00 -6.79 14.79
C LEU A 82 7.60 -5.49 15.37
N SER A 83 8.08 -5.51 16.61
CA SER A 83 8.68 -4.36 17.31
C SER A 83 10.05 -3.94 16.77
N PHE A 84 10.63 -4.72 15.86
CA PHE A 84 11.80 -4.32 15.08
C PHE A 84 11.44 -3.38 13.92
N LEU A 85 10.17 -3.33 13.49
CA LEU A 85 9.65 -2.29 12.61
C LEU A 85 9.30 -1.07 13.47
N PRO A 86 9.86 0.12 13.19
CA PRO A 86 9.58 1.32 13.98
C PRO A 86 8.08 1.57 14.12
N ARG A 87 7.63 1.91 15.34
CA ARG A 87 6.24 2.22 15.71
C ARG A 87 5.23 1.05 15.69
N TRP A 88 5.46 -0.01 14.91
CA TRP A 88 4.48 -1.09 14.70
C TRP A 88 4.12 -1.85 15.98
N CYS A 89 5.04 -1.91 16.94
CA CYS A 89 4.80 -2.56 18.23
C CYS A 89 5.73 -2.01 19.32
N ALA A 90 5.16 -1.55 20.44
CA ALA A 90 5.89 -1.48 21.72
C ALA A 90 6.21 -2.89 22.25
N VAL A 91 7.04 -3.03 23.28
CA VAL A 91 7.51 -4.35 23.77
C VAL A 91 6.36 -5.30 24.16
N ASP A 92 5.22 -4.74 24.58
CA ASP A 92 4.01 -5.40 25.07
C ASP A 92 2.74 -5.06 24.27
N CYS A 93 2.87 -4.69 22.99
CA CYS A 93 1.73 -4.32 22.15
C CYS A 93 0.76 -5.49 21.81
N GLN A 94 -0.41 -5.14 21.26
CA GLN A 94 -1.42 -6.09 20.81
C GLN A 94 -0.97 -6.86 19.55
N LYS A 95 -1.47 -8.09 19.42
CA LYS A 95 -1.39 -8.86 18.18
C LYS A 95 -2.43 -8.39 17.15
N TRP A 96 -2.34 -8.87 15.91
CA TRP A 96 -3.15 -8.39 14.79
C TRP A 96 -4.66 -8.46 15.04
N ASP A 97 -5.23 -9.64 15.28
CA ASP A 97 -6.68 -9.82 15.46
C ASP A 97 -7.20 -8.99 16.66
N VAL A 98 -6.40 -8.88 17.72
CA VAL A 98 -6.72 -8.06 18.91
C VAL A 98 -6.69 -6.56 18.60
N SER A 99 -5.75 -6.10 17.77
CA SER A 99 -5.68 -4.72 17.30
C SER A 99 -6.86 -4.38 16.39
N VAL A 100 -7.12 -5.23 15.39
CA VAL A 100 -8.25 -5.09 14.45
C VAL A 100 -9.58 -5.09 15.19
N GLN A 101 -9.80 -6.01 16.14
CA GLN A 101 -11.03 -6.04 16.95
C GLN A 101 -11.22 -4.78 17.80
N GLY A 102 -10.13 -4.16 18.26
CA GLY A 102 -10.16 -2.83 18.89
C GLY A 102 -10.61 -1.75 17.90
N GLY A 103 -9.99 -1.70 16.72
CA GLY A 103 -10.36 -0.77 15.65
C GLY A 103 -11.81 -0.92 15.19
N MET A 104 -12.32 -2.15 15.05
CA MET A 104 -13.73 -2.43 14.71
C MET A 104 -14.70 -1.86 15.75
N THR A 105 -14.30 -1.86 17.02
CA THR A 105 -15.14 -1.34 18.12
C THR A 105 -15.28 0.18 18.03
N GLU A 106 -14.16 0.88 17.87
CA GLU A 106 -14.14 2.35 17.77
C GLU A 106 -14.71 2.84 16.42
N LEU A 107 -14.52 2.08 15.33
CA LEU A 107 -15.16 2.34 14.03
C LEU A 107 -16.68 2.21 14.12
N ALA A 108 -17.20 1.15 14.75
CA ALA A 108 -18.64 0.96 14.91
C ALA A 108 -19.28 2.09 15.74
N LEU A 109 -18.57 2.62 16.75
CA LEU A 109 -18.99 3.79 17.53
C LEU A 109 -18.98 5.07 16.69
N ALA A 110 -17.90 5.35 15.95
CA ALA A 110 -17.77 6.55 15.12
C ALA A 110 -18.78 6.57 13.95
N MET A 111 -18.88 5.46 13.20
CA MET A 111 -19.84 5.28 12.11
C MET A 111 -21.28 5.41 12.60
N GLY A 112 -21.62 4.75 13.72
CA GLY A 112 -22.96 4.84 14.31
C GLY A 112 -23.31 6.24 14.82
N ALA A 113 -22.32 6.99 15.33
CA ALA A 113 -22.50 8.38 15.74
C ALA A 113 -22.70 9.32 14.55
N ALA A 114 -21.97 9.12 13.44
CA ALA A 114 -22.11 9.92 12.23
C ALA A 114 -23.48 9.69 11.55
N LEU A 115 -23.85 8.43 11.30
CA LEU A 115 -25.14 8.06 10.69
C LEU A 115 -26.35 8.55 11.50
N ALA A 116 -26.25 8.59 12.83
CA ALA A 116 -27.30 9.10 13.72
C ALA A 116 -27.22 10.61 14.00
N GLY A 117 -26.16 11.29 13.55
CA GLY A 117 -25.91 12.71 13.80
C GLY A 117 -26.56 13.65 12.79
N THR A 118 -26.51 13.27 11.51
CA THR A 118 -27.14 14.00 10.39
C THR A 118 -27.79 13.02 9.40
N ASP A 119 -28.37 13.53 8.30
CA ASP A 119 -28.86 12.73 7.16
C ASP A 119 -27.83 12.65 6.00
N ASP A 120 -26.62 13.21 6.18
CA ASP A 120 -25.59 13.34 5.14
C ASP A 120 -24.80 12.04 4.88
N GLU A 121 -23.98 12.03 3.84
CA GLU A 121 -23.13 10.88 3.51
C GLU A 121 -21.95 10.71 4.48
N VAL A 122 -21.57 9.46 4.72
CA VAL A 122 -20.49 9.07 5.64
C VAL A 122 -19.46 8.23 4.88
N VAL A 123 -18.25 8.77 4.74
CA VAL A 123 -17.14 8.13 4.02
C VAL A 123 -16.23 7.42 5.02
N LEU A 124 -16.09 6.10 4.91
CA LEU A 124 -15.15 5.31 5.72
C LEU A 124 -13.83 5.18 4.95
N TYR A 125 -12.75 5.81 5.44
CA TYR A 125 -11.42 5.69 4.85
C TYR A 125 -10.52 4.81 5.72
N GLY A 126 -9.90 3.79 5.13
CA GLY A 126 -8.90 2.96 5.77
C GLY A 126 -7.60 2.89 4.97
N HIS A 127 -6.48 2.75 5.67
CA HIS A 127 -5.20 2.36 5.07
C HIS A 127 -4.61 1.14 5.80
N SER A 128 -4.10 0.15 5.07
CA SER A 128 -3.38 -1.01 5.61
C SER A 128 -4.22 -1.78 6.65
N GLN A 129 -3.78 -1.88 7.92
CA GLN A 129 -4.59 -2.45 9.02
C GLN A 129 -5.94 -1.73 9.20
N GLY A 130 -6.05 -0.43 8.87
CA GLY A 130 -7.31 0.29 8.87
C GLY A 130 -8.29 -0.21 7.80
N SER A 131 -7.78 -0.66 6.65
CA SER A 131 -8.58 -1.30 5.59
C SER A 131 -9.12 -2.67 6.02
N ALA A 132 -8.35 -3.41 6.82
CA ALA A 132 -8.83 -4.63 7.47
C ALA A 132 -9.89 -4.35 8.55
N VAL A 133 -9.70 -3.29 9.36
CA VAL A 133 -10.69 -2.85 10.36
C VAL A 133 -12.03 -2.51 9.71
N ILE A 134 -12.05 -1.84 8.55
CA ILE A 134 -13.29 -1.59 7.80
C ILE A 134 -13.83 -2.90 7.21
N SER A 135 -13.01 -3.70 6.52
CA SER A 135 -13.44 -4.96 5.89
C SER A 135 -14.11 -5.92 6.88
N ASN A 136 -13.52 -6.10 8.06
CA ASN A 136 -14.06 -6.96 9.12
C ASN A 136 -15.28 -6.32 9.82
N THR A 137 -15.35 -4.99 9.92
CA THR A 137 -16.56 -4.28 10.40
C THR A 137 -17.74 -4.46 9.43
N LEU A 138 -17.52 -4.35 8.12
CA LEU A 138 -18.54 -4.61 7.10
C LEU A 138 -19.04 -6.06 7.18
N ALA A 139 -18.13 -7.03 7.27
CA ALA A 139 -18.46 -8.44 7.42
C ALA A 139 -19.28 -8.75 8.70
N ALA A 140 -19.01 -8.01 9.79
CA ALA A 140 -19.72 -8.17 11.06
C ALA A 140 -21.08 -7.45 11.12
N LEU A 141 -21.19 -6.25 10.53
CA LEU A 141 -22.31 -5.32 10.79
C LEU A 141 -23.19 -4.98 9.58
N ALA A 142 -22.74 -5.13 8.33
CA ALA A 142 -23.51 -4.65 7.17
C ALA A 142 -24.87 -5.37 6.98
N SER A 143 -25.03 -6.58 7.52
CA SER A 143 -26.34 -7.28 7.56
C SER A 143 -27.31 -6.76 8.63
N THR A 144 -26.88 -5.81 9.47
CA THR A 144 -27.66 -5.22 10.57
C THR A 144 -28.07 -3.76 10.34
N LEU A 145 -27.42 -3.09 9.37
CA LEU A 145 -27.74 -1.73 8.93
C LEU A 145 -29.01 -1.72 8.07
N SER A 146 -29.78 -0.62 8.12
CA SER A 146 -30.92 -0.43 7.22
C SER A 146 -30.46 -0.09 5.80
N ASP A 147 -31.35 -0.26 4.81
CA ASP A 147 -31.03 0.09 3.43
C ASP A 147 -30.78 1.60 3.26
N ASP A 148 -31.40 2.45 4.10
CA ASP A 148 -31.17 3.89 4.15
C ASP A 148 -29.78 4.23 4.74
N ASP A 149 -29.33 3.51 5.79
CA ASP A 149 -27.97 3.65 6.34
C ASP A 149 -26.90 3.26 5.30
N LYS A 150 -27.14 2.16 4.58
CA LYS A 150 -26.23 1.66 3.53
C LYS A 150 -26.10 2.63 2.37
N ALA A 151 -27.22 3.21 1.93
CA ALA A 151 -27.24 4.18 0.84
C ALA A 151 -26.48 5.48 1.16
N ARG A 152 -26.16 5.74 2.43
CA ARG A 152 -25.35 6.88 2.89
C ARG A 152 -23.87 6.53 3.15
N LEU A 153 -23.50 5.25 3.11
CA LEU A 153 -22.14 4.80 3.37
C LEU A 153 -21.34 4.66 2.07
N GLN A 154 -20.21 5.34 2.00
CA GLN A 154 -19.20 5.15 0.96
C GLN A 154 -17.90 4.66 1.61
N VAL A 155 -17.15 3.80 0.95
CA VAL A 155 -15.97 3.15 1.56
C VAL A 155 -14.75 3.25 0.64
N VAL A 156 -13.60 3.65 1.20
CA VAL A 156 -12.32 3.71 0.49
C VAL A 156 -11.24 2.95 1.28
N LEU A 157 -10.58 1.99 0.61
CA LEU A 157 -9.64 1.04 1.23
C LEU A 157 -8.28 1.08 0.52
N SER A 158 -7.33 1.87 1.03
CA SER A 158 -5.99 1.94 0.45
C SER A 158 -5.06 0.84 0.99
N GLY A 159 -4.23 0.24 0.13
CA GLY A 159 -3.32 -0.86 0.52
C GLY A 159 -4.06 -2.03 1.20
N ASN A 160 -5.21 -2.42 0.65
CA ASN A 160 -6.16 -3.30 1.34
C ASN A 160 -5.67 -4.75 1.47
N ILE A 161 -5.21 -5.11 2.67
CA ILE A 161 -4.69 -6.44 3.00
C ILE A 161 -5.71 -7.58 2.89
N ASP A 162 -7.01 -7.24 2.93
CA ASP A 162 -8.14 -8.18 2.82
C ASP A 162 -8.75 -8.18 1.40
N ASN A 163 -8.12 -7.54 0.39
CA ASN A 163 -8.63 -7.55 -0.99
C ASN A 163 -8.93 -8.99 -1.48
N PRO A 164 -10.10 -9.27 -2.11
CA PRO A 164 -10.49 -10.64 -2.45
C PRO A 164 -9.50 -11.35 -3.39
N ALA A 165 -9.06 -10.66 -4.45
CA ALA A 165 -7.83 -10.95 -5.16
C ALA A 165 -6.77 -9.89 -4.82
N GLY A 166 -5.54 -10.33 -4.53
CA GLY A 166 -4.41 -9.45 -4.21
C GLY A 166 -4.12 -9.32 -2.73
N GLY A 167 -5.13 -9.22 -1.85
CA GLY A 167 -4.90 -9.03 -0.41
C GLY A 167 -4.08 -10.16 0.21
N LEU A 168 -3.00 -9.83 0.95
CA LEU A 168 -2.09 -10.83 1.53
C LEU A 168 -2.80 -11.82 2.47
N TRP A 169 -3.78 -11.38 3.26
CA TRP A 169 -4.57 -12.27 4.12
C TRP A 169 -5.56 -13.13 3.33
N SER A 170 -6.04 -12.65 2.17
CA SER A 170 -6.79 -13.47 1.22
C SER A 170 -5.89 -14.52 0.55
N ARG A 171 -4.72 -14.12 0.04
CA ARG A 171 -3.72 -15.04 -0.56
C ARG A 171 -3.32 -16.16 0.43
N LEU A 172 -3.18 -15.85 1.72
CA LEU A 172 -2.80 -16.79 2.78
C LEU A 172 -3.96 -17.58 3.41
N GLY A 173 -5.21 -17.39 2.97
CA GLY A 173 -6.41 -17.97 3.61
C GLY A 173 -6.49 -19.50 3.70
N PHE A 174 -5.62 -20.24 3.00
CA PHE A 174 -5.45 -21.68 3.19
C PHE A 174 -4.89 -22.06 4.58
N LEU A 175 -4.30 -21.11 5.32
CA LEU A 175 -3.84 -21.29 6.70
C LEU A 175 -4.99 -21.23 7.71
N GLY A 176 -6.04 -20.46 7.41
CA GLY A 176 -7.14 -20.15 8.33
C GLY A 176 -6.72 -19.19 9.45
N GLN A 177 -5.71 -19.54 10.24
CA GLN A 177 -5.14 -18.69 11.28
C GLN A 177 -3.62 -18.87 11.36
N ILE A 178 -2.88 -17.83 11.75
CA ILE A 178 -1.44 -17.86 12.03
C ILE A 178 -1.23 -17.71 13.55
N PRO A 179 -1.18 -18.79 14.36
CA PRO A 179 -1.40 -18.70 15.81
C PRO A 179 -0.33 -17.93 16.60
N PHE A 180 0.90 -17.85 16.06
CA PHE A 180 1.96 -17.06 16.69
C PHE A 180 1.72 -15.55 16.54
N LEU A 181 1.32 -15.12 15.35
CA LEU A 181 1.00 -13.73 15.02
C LEU A 181 -0.42 -13.32 15.48
N ASP A 182 -1.29 -14.31 15.71
CA ASP A 182 -2.74 -14.16 15.97
C ASP A 182 -3.38 -13.27 14.88
N VAL A 183 -3.25 -13.77 13.65
CA VAL A 183 -3.85 -13.25 12.42
C VAL A 183 -4.82 -14.31 11.92
N THR A 184 -6.09 -13.97 11.75
CA THR A 184 -7.06 -14.76 10.99
C THR A 184 -6.93 -14.41 9.51
N THR A 185 -6.99 -15.42 8.63
CA THR A 185 -6.70 -15.32 7.19
C THR A 185 -7.82 -15.94 6.36
N GLY A 186 -7.98 -15.51 5.11
CA GLY A 186 -9.08 -15.96 4.25
C GLY A 186 -10.42 -15.30 4.56
N LEU A 187 -10.38 -14.09 5.14
CA LEU A 187 -11.52 -13.20 5.33
C LEU A 187 -11.42 -12.04 4.33
N PRO A 188 -11.78 -12.26 3.04
CA PRO A 188 -11.74 -11.19 2.05
C PRO A 188 -12.77 -10.10 2.37
N THR A 189 -12.50 -8.85 1.95
CA THR A 189 -13.47 -7.75 2.01
C THR A 189 -14.78 -8.18 1.34
N PRO A 190 -15.93 -8.15 2.05
CA PRO A 190 -17.19 -8.66 1.52
C PRO A 190 -17.75 -7.74 0.44
N THR A 191 -18.07 -8.30 -0.72
CA THR A 191 -18.50 -7.56 -1.92
C THR A 191 -20.01 -7.40 -2.04
N ASP A 192 -20.81 -8.33 -1.48
CA ASP A 192 -22.26 -8.43 -1.63
C ASP A 192 -23.06 -7.73 -0.50
N THR A 193 -22.45 -6.78 0.22
CA THR A 193 -23.03 -6.17 1.43
C THR A 193 -24.21 -5.21 1.19
N GLY A 194 -24.27 -4.63 -0.01
CA GLY A 194 -25.11 -3.47 -0.33
C GLY A 194 -24.48 -2.11 0.02
N ILE A 195 -23.21 -2.09 0.43
CA ILE A 195 -22.35 -0.90 0.56
C ILE A 195 -21.20 -1.09 -0.43
N THR A 196 -21.03 -0.17 -1.37
CA THR A 196 -19.93 -0.23 -2.34
C THR A 196 -18.62 0.30 -1.75
N PHE A 197 -17.50 -0.29 -2.16
CA PHE A 197 -16.17 0.20 -1.81
C PHE A 197 -15.28 0.45 -3.02
N THR A 198 -14.33 1.37 -2.86
CA THR A 198 -13.20 1.58 -3.78
C THR A 198 -11.92 1.13 -3.08
N SER A 199 -11.28 0.07 -3.57
CA SER A 199 -9.92 -0.30 -3.13
C SER A 199 -8.88 0.34 -4.03
N ILE A 200 -7.83 0.91 -3.44
CA ILE A 200 -6.74 1.59 -4.14
C ILE A 200 -5.41 1.00 -3.68
N ILE A 201 -4.69 0.35 -4.57
CA ILE A 201 -3.42 -0.33 -4.26
C ILE A 201 -2.33 0.11 -5.23
N MET A 202 -1.09 0.19 -4.74
CA MET A 202 0.05 0.33 -5.64
C MET A 202 0.33 -1.02 -6.29
N GLU A 203 0.67 -1.02 -7.57
CA GLU A 203 1.15 -2.21 -8.27
C GLU A 203 2.37 -2.79 -7.56
N TYR A 204 2.34 -4.11 -7.33
CA TYR A 204 3.34 -4.86 -6.56
C TYR A 204 3.45 -4.51 -5.07
N ASP A 205 2.49 -3.79 -4.48
CA ASP A 205 2.35 -3.71 -3.02
C ASP A 205 2.16 -5.13 -2.45
N GLY A 206 3.17 -5.67 -1.75
CA GLY A 206 3.10 -7.01 -1.17
C GLY A 206 2.04 -7.23 -0.09
N VAL A 207 1.24 -6.22 0.25
CA VAL A 207 0.09 -6.29 1.14
C VAL A 207 -1.24 -6.24 0.37
N GLY A 208 -1.47 -5.23 -0.47
CA GLY A 208 -2.71 -5.06 -1.24
C GLY A 208 -2.74 -5.76 -2.60
N ASP A 209 -1.58 -5.91 -3.24
CA ASP A 209 -1.31 -6.58 -4.52
C ASP A 209 -0.28 -7.71 -4.32
N ALA A 210 -0.52 -8.61 -3.36
CA ALA A 210 0.34 -9.77 -3.16
C ALA A 210 0.17 -10.76 -4.34
N PRO A 211 1.28 -11.29 -4.90
CA PRO A 211 1.25 -12.14 -6.09
C PRO A 211 0.42 -13.41 -5.88
N LYS A 212 -0.13 -13.91 -6.98
CA LYS A 212 -0.90 -15.17 -6.99
C LYS A 212 0.01 -16.38 -7.03
N TYR A 213 1.12 -16.30 -7.77
CA TYR A 213 2.00 -17.41 -8.10
C TYR A 213 3.31 -17.33 -7.30
N TRP A 214 3.26 -17.82 -6.06
CA TRP A 214 4.39 -17.78 -5.10
C TRP A 214 5.54 -18.74 -5.46
N GLY A 215 5.36 -19.57 -6.50
CA GLY A 215 6.48 -20.27 -7.14
C GLY A 215 7.38 -19.35 -7.98
N ASN A 216 7.00 -18.09 -8.20
CA ASN A 216 7.82 -17.08 -8.87
C ASN A 216 8.66 -16.29 -7.84
N PRO A 217 9.97 -16.56 -7.70
CA PRO A 217 10.80 -15.88 -6.73
C PRO A 217 11.01 -14.39 -7.06
N LEU A 218 10.96 -14.00 -8.34
CA LEU A 218 11.09 -12.59 -8.73
C LEU A 218 9.86 -11.79 -8.29
N ALA A 219 8.66 -12.33 -8.54
CA ALA A 219 7.42 -11.70 -8.10
C ALA A 219 7.32 -11.58 -6.57
N VAL A 220 7.71 -12.62 -5.83
CA VAL A 220 7.71 -12.60 -4.36
C VAL A 220 8.76 -11.62 -3.80
N LEU A 221 9.97 -11.57 -4.36
CA LEU A 221 11.00 -10.60 -3.95
C LEU A 221 10.60 -9.15 -4.30
N ASN A 222 9.96 -8.95 -5.46
CA ASN A 222 9.42 -7.65 -5.86
C ASN A 222 8.29 -7.20 -4.93
N ALA A 223 7.38 -8.11 -4.53
CA ALA A 223 6.32 -7.82 -3.58
C ALA A 223 6.85 -7.49 -2.17
N ILE A 224 7.89 -8.19 -1.70
CA ILE A 224 8.58 -7.87 -0.43
C ILE A 224 9.20 -6.47 -0.50
N ALA A 225 9.83 -6.10 -1.62
CA ALA A 225 10.31 -4.74 -1.82
C ALA A 225 9.15 -3.73 -1.94
N GLY A 226 8.03 -4.09 -2.55
CA GLY A 226 6.84 -3.24 -2.64
C GLY A 226 6.22 -2.92 -1.28
N PHE A 227 6.23 -3.89 -0.35
CA PHE A 227 5.89 -3.62 1.05
C PHE A 227 6.84 -2.60 1.69
N MET A 228 8.16 -2.72 1.45
CA MET A 228 9.18 -1.84 2.04
C MET A 228 9.20 -0.42 1.45
N TYR A 229 8.92 -0.27 0.15
CA TYR A 229 9.09 1.00 -0.58
C TYR A 229 7.79 1.64 -1.09
N LEU A 230 6.68 0.91 -1.25
CA LEU A 230 5.41 1.45 -1.76
C LEU A 230 4.35 1.56 -0.66
N HIS A 231 4.11 0.45 0.06
CA HIS A 231 2.92 0.28 0.91
C HIS A 231 2.70 1.40 1.93
N GLY A 232 3.69 1.65 2.80
CA GLY A 232 3.58 2.62 3.90
C GLY A 232 3.74 4.09 3.50
N SER A 233 4.02 4.38 2.22
CA SER A 233 4.31 5.74 1.75
C SER A 233 3.08 6.51 1.24
N THR A 234 1.95 5.81 1.06
CA THR A 234 0.66 6.30 0.52
C THR A 234 0.06 7.50 1.27
N LEU A 235 0.31 7.61 2.58
CA LEU A 235 -0.17 8.72 3.42
C LEU A 235 0.90 9.79 3.73
N SER A 236 2.08 9.71 3.10
CA SER A 236 3.16 10.71 3.23
C SER A 236 2.94 11.93 2.32
N PRO A 237 3.54 13.09 2.61
CA PRO A 237 4.31 13.41 3.82
C PRO A 237 3.43 13.59 5.06
N ASP A 238 3.89 13.07 6.19
CA ASP A 238 3.35 13.33 7.53
C ASP A 238 4.45 13.91 8.44
N LYS A 239 4.09 14.37 9.65
CA LYS A 239 5.05 14.89 10.65
C LYS A 239 6.16 13.92 11.11
N TYR A 240 6.21 12.68 10.61
CA TYR A 240 7.25 11.69 10.91
C TYR A 240 8.09 11.31 9.69
N SER A 241 7.62 11.66 8.50
CA SER A 241 8.42 11.70 7.29
C SER A 241 9.57 12.72 7.50
N PRO A 242 10.81 12.44 7.05
CA PRO A 242 11.85 13.45 7.04
C PRO A 242 11.41 14.63 6.16
N SER A 243 11.97 15.82 6.35
CA SER A 243 11.61 17.00 5.55
C SER A 243 11.85 16.76 4.05
N LEU A 244 10.77 16.43 3.33
CA LEU A 244 10.83 16.10 1.91
C LEU A 244 10.94 17.38 1.06
N PRO A 245 11.72 17.40 -0.04
CA PRO A 245 11.77 18.53 -0.97
C PRO A 245 10.51 18.66 -1.86
N CYS A 246 9.54 17.75 -1.72
CA CYS A 246 8.34 17.62 -2.54
C CYS A 246 7.19 17.01 -1.71
N GLN A 247 5.95 17.30 -2.10
CA GLN A 247 4.74 17.01 -1.29
C GLN A 247 3.98 15.73 -1.71
N VAL A 248 4.59 14.80 -2.45
CA VAL A 248 3.97 13.50 -2.73
C VAL A 248 4.30 12.43 -1.69
N PRO A 249 3.41 11.42 -1.58
CA PRO A 249 3.82 10.06 -1.27
C PRO A 249 5.18 9.73 -1.89
N ASN A 250 6.12 9.29 -1.05
CA ASN A 250 7.39 8.69 -1.48
C ASN A 250 8.36 9.54 -2.34
N CYS A 251 8.25 10.87 -2.37
CA CYS A 251 8.97 11.72 -3.35
C CYS A 251 10.51 11.61 -3.36
N GLN A 252 11.12 11.08 -2.29
CA GLN A 252 12.57 10.86 -2.18
C GLN A 252 13.04 9.49 -2.70
N THR A 253 12.14 8.53 -2.91
CA THR A 253 12.50 7.20 -3.43
C THR A 253 12.73 7.31 -4.95
N PRO A 254 13.95 7.05 -5.46
CA PRO A 254 14.22 7.20 -6.88
C PRO A 254 13.39 6.17 -7.67
N GLY A 255 12.51 6.65 -8.54
CA GLY A 255 11.64 5.81 -9.36
C GLY A 255 10.13 5.83 -9.00
N TYR A 256 9.73 6.63 -8.02
CA TYR A 256 8.31 6.95 -7.78
C TYR A 256 7.80 8.08 -8.69
N TYR A 257 6.50 8.38 -8.65
CA TYR A 257 5.87 9.50 -9.34
C TYR A 257 6.53 10.85 -8.98
N PRO A 258 6.86 11.72 -9.95
CA PRO A 258 7.62 12.94 -9.68
C PRO A 258 6.76 14.13 -9.23
N SER A 259 5.44 14.08 -9.37
CA SER A 259 4.51 15.14 -8.90
C SER A 259 3.21 14.59 -8.33
N VAL A 260 2.51 15.41 -7.53
CA VAL A 260 1.20 15.04 -6.96
C VAL A 260 0.18 14.84 -8.07
N GLN A 261 0.22 15.69 -9.10
CA GLN A 261 -0.71 15.59 -10.20
C GLN A 261 -0.56 14.26 -10.93
N GLU A 262 0.65 13.84 -11.30
CA GLU A 262 0.86 12.56 -11.99
C GLU A 262 0.49 11.34 -11.14
N TYR A 263 0.62 11.42 -9.80
CA TYR A 263 0.11 10.38 -8.92
C TYR A 263 -1.42 10.32 -8.93
N LEU A 264 -2.10 11.46 -8.83
CA LEU A 264 -3.57 11.51 -8.86
C LEU A 264 -4.13 11.16 -10.24
N ASP A 265 -3.47 11.59 -11.31
CA ASP A 265 -3.81 11.22 -12.69
C ASP A 265 -3.78 9.69 -12.84
N ALA A 266 -2.77 9.02 -12.29
CA ALA A 266 -2.69 7.56 -12.30
C ALA A 266 -3.69 6.86 -11.35
N VAL A 267 -4.06 7.48 -10.22
CA VAL A 267 -5.11 6.97 -9.32
C VAL A 267 -6.50 7.06 -9.96
N TYR A 268 -6.80 8.14 -10.68
CA TYR A 268 -8.12 8.38 -11.26
C TYR A 268 -8.23 8.07 -12.77
N ASP A 269 -7.18 7.50 -13.38
CA ASP A 269 -7.24 6.96 -14.74
C ASP A 269 -8.19 5.74 -14.82
N PRO A 270 -9.25 5.79 -15.63
CA PRO A 270 -10.15 4.67 -15.85
C PRO A 270 -9.47 3.39 -16.36
N ALA A 271 -8.28 3.46 -16.97
CA ALA A 271 -7.51 2.28 -17.39
C ALA A 271 -6.97 1.45 -16.22
N ASN A 272 -6.76 2.08 -15.06
CA ASN A 272 -6.28 1.41 -13.84
C ASN A 272 -7.41 0.87 -12.96
N GLY A 273 -8.66 1.28 -13.25
CA GLY A 273 -9.87 0.90 -12.52
C GLY A 273 -10.60 -0.30 -13.13
N ARG A 274 -11.08 -1.21 -12.28
CA ARG A 274 -11.98 -2.32 -12.62
C ARG A 274 -13.15 -2.39 -11.64
N GLN A 275 -14.29 -2.91 -12.07
CA GLN A 275 -15.46 -3.14 -11.19
C GLN A 275 -15.88 -4.62 -11.18
N ASP A 276 -16.44 -5.07 -10.05
CA ASP A 276 -17.07 -6.38 -9.89
C ASP A 276 -18.57 -6.36 -10.23
N GLU A 277 -19.27 -7.50 -10.05
CA GLU A 277 -20.73 -7.60 -10.32
C GLU A 277 -21.62 -6.82 -9.33
N TYR A 278 -21.07 -6.33 -8.21
CA TYR A 278 -21.77 -5.59 -7.16
C TYR A 278 -21.53 -4.07 -7.22
N GLY A 279 -20.60 -3.62 -8.06
CA GLY A 279 -20.23 -2.22 -8.24
C GLY A 279 -19.07 -1.76 -7.35
N ASN A 280 -18.36 -2.67 -6.69
CA ASN A 280 -17.12 -2.35 -5.99
C ASN A 280 -16.02 -2.04 -7.00
N THR A 281 -15.22 -1.01 -6.75
CA THR A 281 -14.18 -0.51 -7.65
C THR A 281 -12.79 -0.89 -7.12
N TYR A 282 -11.91 -1.29 -8.02
CA TYR A 282 -10.55 -1.74 -7.71
C TYR A 282 -9.57 -1.02 -8.61
N ILE A 283 -8.70 -0.20 -8.01
CA ILE A 283 -7.73 0.65 -8.70
C ILE A 283 -6.33 0.12 -8.39
N VAL A 284 -5.61 -0.29 -9.43
CA VAL A 284 -4.21 -0.72 -9.34
C VAL A 284 -3.34 0.37 -9.95
N VAL A 285 -2.81 1.25 -9.11
CA VAL A 285 -1.95 2.38 -9.52
C VAL A 285 -0.62 1.82 -9.99
N PRO A 286 -0.21 1.99 -11.27
CA PRO A 286 1.04 1.44 -11.79
C PRO A 286 2.26 1.85 -10.95
N SER A 287 3.28 1.01 -10.88
CA SER A 287 4.53 1.37 -10.20
C SER A 287 5.56 1.71 -11.26
N PRO A 288 5.94 3.00 -11.48
CA PRO A 288 6.79 3.38 -12.60
C PRO A 288 8.11 2.59 -12.63
N THR A 289 8.76 2.50 -11.46
CA THR A 289 9.91 1.64 -11.21
C THR A 289 9.50 0.39 -10.43
N LEU A 290 10.10 -0.76 -10.76
CA LEU A 290 9.90 -2.00 -10.03
C LEU A 290 10.51 -1.92 -8.61
N PRO A 291 9.78 -2.28 -7.54
CA PRO A 291 10.33 -2.25 -6.20
C PRO A 291 11.63 -3.06 -6.01
N ILE A 292 11.83 -4.16 -6.74
CA ILE A 292 13.03 -5.01 -6.63
C ILE A 292 14.35 -4.27 -6.99
N VAL A 293 14.28 -3.18 -7.78
CA VAL A 293 15.45 -2.34 -8.11
C VAL A 293 15.59 -1.11 -7.21
N MET A 294 14.59 -0.76 -6.41
CA MET A 294 14.63 0.40 -5.51
C MET A 294 15.78 0.36 -4.48
N PRO A 295 16.13 -0.80 -3.84
CA PRO A 295 17.31 -0.88 -2.98
C PRO A 295 18.64 -0.52 -3.68
N LEU A 296 18.75 -0.87 -4.97
CA LEU A 296 19.93 -0.58 -5.78
C LEU A 296 19.99 0.91 -6.16
N LEU A 297 18.85 1.52 -6.51
CA LEU A 297 18.75 2.95 -6.75
C LEU A 297 18.97 3.79 -5.49
N GLU A 298 18.48 3.34 -4.34
CA GLU A 298 18.71 3.97 -3.04
C GLU A 298 20.19 3.92 -2.66
N LEU A 299 20.84 2.76 -2.81
CA LEU A 299 22.28 2.63 -2.62
C LEU A 299 23.07 3.52 -3.60
N ALA A 300 22.60 3.63 -4.85
CA ALA A 300 23.22 4.52 -5.84
C ALA A 300 23.12 5.99 -5.44
N SER A 301 21.97 6.41 -4.92
CA SER A 301 21.76 7.76 -4.37
C SER A 301 22.67 8.03 -3.17
N ARG A 302 22.68 7.11 -2.18
CA ARG A 302 23.54 7.18 -0.98
C ARG A 302 25.05 7.20 -1.30
N THR A 303 25.47 6.62 -2.43
CA THR A 303 26.88 6.57 -2.89
C THR A 303 27.22 7.60 -3.97
N ASN A 304 26.26 8.45 -4.37
CA ASN A 304 26.39 9.39 -5.48
C ASN A 304 26.79 8.72 -6.83
N THR A 305 26.32 7.50 -7.07
CA THR A 305 26.54 6.73 -8.31
C THR A 305 25.31 6.61 -9.20
N THR A 306 24.21 7.31 -8.87
CA THR A 306 22.92 7.26 -9.59
C THR A 306 23.06 7.42 -11.11
N ALA A 307 23.92 8.33 -11.60
CA ALA A 307 24.12 8.56 -13.03
C ALA A 307 24.75 7.36 -13.78
N LEU A 308 25.41 6.43 -13.08
CA LEU A 308 25.94 5.17 -13.62
C LEU A 308 24.93 4.02 -13.47
N VAL A 309 24.23 3.97 -12.34
CA VAL A 309 23.32 2.86 -11.99
C VAL A 309 21.97 2.99 -12.70
N ARG A 310 21.44 4.21 -12.85
CA ARG A 310 20.09 4.43 -13.39
C ARG A 310 19.91 3.89 -14.82
N PRO A 311 20.79 4.19 -15.80
CA PRO A 311 20.70 3.59 -17.14
C PRO A 311 20.76 2.05 -17.16
N PHE A 312 21.49 1.43 -16.22
CA PHE A 312 21.54 -0.03 -16.09
C PHE A 312 20.24 -0.60 -15.50
N VAL A 313 19.63 0.11 -14.55
CA VAL A 313 18.33 -0.25 -13.98
C VAL A 313 17.22 -0.12 -15.03
N ASP A 314 17.20 0.98 -15.78
CA ASP A 314 16.23 1.19 -16.86
C ASP A 314 16.40 0.13 -17.97
N LEU A 315 17.63 -0.26 -18.32
CA LEU A 315 17.93 -1.34 -19.27
C LEU A 315 17.31 -2.70 -18.90
N ILE A 316 17.27 -3.05 -17.62
CA ILE A 316 16.79 -4.37 -17.16
C ILE A 316 15.33 -4.36 -16.69
N SER A 317 14.75 -3.18 -16.41
CA SER A 317 13.44 -3.09 -15.77
C SER A 317 12.28 -3.64 -16.61
N PRO A 318 12.17 -3.38 -17.92
CA PRO A 318 11.09 -3.98 -18.72
C PRO A 318 11.15 -5.51 -18.76
N VAL A 319 12.36 -6.10 -18.88
CA VAL A 319 12.54 -7.56 -18.88
C VAL A 319 12.23 -8.16 -17.51
N LEU A 320 12.61 -7.48 -16.42
CA LEU A 320 12.21 -7.87 -15.07
C LEU A 320 10.68 -7.78 -14.88
N ARG A 321 10.01 -6.75 -15.43
CA ARG A 321 8.55 -6.57 -15.34
C ARG A 321 7.84 -7.78 -15.95
N VAL A 322 8.14 -8.15 -17.19
CA VAL A 322 7.55 -9.35 -17.85
C VAL A 322 7.74 -10.62 -17.00
N LEU A 323 8.93 -10.81 -16.40
CA LEU A 323 9.21 -11.99 -15.56
C LEU A 323 8.55 -11.94 -14.16
N ILE A 324 8.23 -10.74 -13.67
CA ILE A 324 7.53 -10.49 -12.40
C ILE A 324 6.02 -10.63 -12.59
N ASP A 325 5.46 -10.12 -13.68
CA ASP A 325 4.02 -10.13 -14.00
C ASP A 325 3.48 -11.54 -14.19
N LEU A 326 4.33 -12.50 -14.60
CA LEU A 326 4.07 -13.94 -14.54
C LEU A 326 3.67 -14.44 -13.14
N GLY A 327 4.04 -13.72 -12.09
CA GLY A 327 3.65 -13.94 -10.70
C GLY A 327 2.19 -13.57 -10.37
N TYR A 328 1.52 -12.85 -11.27
CA TYR A 328 0.21 -12.25 -11.09
C TYR A 328 -0.80 -12.85 -12.07
N ASP A 329 -2.08 -12.52 -11.90
CA ASP A 329 -3.14 -12.87 -12.84
C ASP A 329 -4.03 -11.64 -13.01
N ARG A 330 -3.53 -10.62 -13.72
CA ARG A 330 -4.25 -9.35 -13.97
C ARG A 330 -5.61 -9.55 -14.67
N THR A 331 -5.90 -10.76 -15.18
CA THR A 331 -7.19 -11.16 -15.74
C THR A 331 -8.20 -11.73 -14.73
N GLU A 332 -7.80 -12.02 -13.49
CA GLU A 332 -8.74 -12.51 -12.47
C GLU A 332 -9.75 -11.43 -12.06
N ASP A 333 -10.94 -11.85 -11.61
CA ASP A 333 -11.94 -10.93 -11.10
C ASP A 333 -11.50 -10.41 -9.72
N PRO A 334 -11.34 -9.09 -9.50
CA PRO A 334 -10.80 -8.56 -8.26
C PRO A 334 -11.75 -8.73 -7.06
N GLY A 335 -13.06 -8.89 -7.31
CA GLY A 335 -14.06 -9.17 -6.29
C GLY A 335 -14.16 -10.64 -5.90
N VAL A 336 -13.53 -11.55 -6.65
CA VAL A 336 -13.56 -12.98 -6.36
C VAL A 336 -12.36 -13.39 -5.50
N TYR A 337 -12.65 -14.08 -4.39
CA TYR A 337 -11.62 -14.62 -3.49
C TYR A 337 -10.63 -15.54 -4.20
N ALA A 338 -9.35 -15.13 -4.25
CA ALA A 338 -8.31 -15.79 -5.01
C ALA A 338 -7.08 -16.15 -4.12
N PRO A 339 -7.07 -17.34 -3.47
CA PRO A 339 -5.95 -17.78 -2.65
C PRO A 339 -4.67 -18.02 -3.48
N LEU A 340 -3.51 -18.08 -2.81
CA LEU A 340 -2.23 -18.28 -3.50
C LEU A 340 -2.11 -19.64 -4.19
N SER A 341 -1.19 -19.69 -5.15
CA SER A 341 -0.73 -20.89 -5.84
C SER A 341 0.78 -21.04 -5.68
N ILE A 342 1.24 -22.28 -5.44
CA ILE A 342 2.67 -22.63 -5.40
C ILE A 342 3.30 -22.78 -6.79
N LEU A 343 2.52 -22.58 -7.86
CA LEU A 343 3.02 -22.58 -9.23
C LEU A 343 3.83 -21.30 -9.52
N PRO A 344 4.76 -21.31 -10.50
CA PRO A 344 5.54 -20.14 -10.88
C PRO A 344 4.82 -19.18 -11.83
N PHE A 345 3.70 -19.59 -12.43
CA PHE A 345 2.86 -18.77 -13.30
C PHE A 345 1.52 -19.47 -13.57
N SER A 346 0.62 -18.79 -14.27
CA SER A 346 -0.68 -19.34 -14.66
C SER A 346 -0.54 -20.50 -15.64
N LEU A 347 -1.28 -21.59 -15.42
CA LEU A 347 -1.40 -22.68 -16.41
C LEU A 347 -2.10 -22.23 -17.70
N ARG A 348 -2.60 -20.99 -17.75
CA ARG A 348 -3.19 -20.32 -18.93
C ARG A 348 -2.19 -19.43 -19.70
N THR A 349 -0.97 -19.25 -19.18
CA THR A 349 0.06 -18.38 -19.81
C THR A 349 0.47 -18.92 -21.18
N ASN A 350 0.40 -18.07 -22.21
CA ASN A 350 0.83 -18.40 -23.57
C ASN A 350 2.36 -18.17 -23.71
N PRO A 351 3.18 -19.23 -23.88
CA PRO A 351 4.64 -19.09 -23.92
C PRO A 351 5.17 -18.39 -25.18
N LEU A 352 4.38 -18.31 -26.27
CA LEU A 352 4.76 -17.56 -27.47
C LEU A 352 4.55 -16.06 -27.29
N ALA A 353 3.48 -15.67 -26.59
CA ALA A 353 3.23 -14.27 -26.28
C ALA A 353 4.24 -13.75 -25.25
N VAL A 354 4.56 -14.54 -24.20
CA VAL A 354 5.66 -14.19 -23.26
C VAL A 354 7.02 -14.05 -23.96
N LEU A 355 7.28 -14.81 -25.02
CA LEU A 355 8.49 -14.63 -25.83
C LEU A 355 8.47 -13.31 -26.62
N ASP A 356 7.31 -12.90 -27.12
CA ASP A 356 7.12 -11.62 -27.82
C ASP A 356 7.26 -10.44 -26.84
N ASP A 357 6.59 -10.51 -25.68
CA ASP A 357 6.72 -9.55 -24.58
C ASP A 357 8.19 -9.38 -24.14
N LEU A 358 8.96 -10.48 -24.06
CA LEU A 358 10.39 -10.46 -23.73
C LEU A 358 11.26 -9.83 -24.82
N VAL A 359 10.87 -9.91 -26.10
CA VAL A 359 11.58 -9.22 -27.19
C VAL A 359 11.28 -7.73 -27.15
N GLN A 360 10.00 -7.35 -27.05
CA GLN A 360 9.58 -5.95 -26.89
C GLN A 360 10.23 -5.31 -25.65
N ALA A 361 10.32 -6.03 -24.53
CA ALA A 361 10.98 -5.57 -23.32
C ALA A 361 12.50 -5.37 -23.46
N VAL A 362 13.19 -6.14 -24.31
CA VAL A 362 14.61 -5.89 -24.60
C VAL A 362 14.78 -4.63 -25.46
N GLU A 363 13.89 -4.39 -26.42
CA GLU A 363 13.90 -3.17 -27.23
C GLU A 363 13.57 -1.92 -26.38
N GLN A 364 12.55 -2.02 -25.52
CA GLN A 364 12.19 -0.98 -24.55
C GLN A 364 13.33 -0.70 -23.57
N GLY A 365 13.99 -1.72 -23.00
CA GLY A 365 15.13 -1.50 -22.10
C GLY A 365 16.29 -0.76 -22.77
N ILE A 366 16.56 -1.04 -24.05
CA ILE A 366 17.59 -0.32 -24.83
C ILE A 366 17.18 1.13 -25.08
N HIS A 367 15.88 1.42 -25.23
CA HIS A 367 15.34 2.78 -25.33
C HIS A 367 15.46 3.54 -23.99
N ASP A 368 14.97 2.93 -22.90
CA ASP A 368 14.87 3.56 -21.58
C ASP A 368 16.25 3.83 -20.97
N ALA A 369 17.24 2.98 -21.25
CA ALA A 369 18.64 3.19 -20.88
C ALA A 369 19.28 4.44 -21.52
N VAL A 370 18.65 5.03 -22.55
CA VAL A 370 19.13 6.23 -23.26
C VAL A 370 18.26 7.46 -22.95
N HIS A 371 16.94 7.28 -22.79
CA HIS A 371 15.97 8.39 -22.67
C HIS A 371 15.31 8.52 -21.28
N GLY A 372 15.45 7.50 -20.43
CA GLY A 372 14.59 7.28 -19.26
C GLY A 372 13.32 6.49 -19.63
N PRO A 373 12.65 5.84 -18.65
CA PRO A 373 11.42 5.10 -18.89
C PRO A 373 10.19 6.02 -18.86
N ASP A 374 9.23 5.72 -19.72
CA ASP A 374 7.88 6.29 -19.68
C ASP A 374 7.08 5.73 -18.48
N VAL A 375 5.94 6.37 -18.15
CA VAL A 375 5.00 5.82 -17.16
C VAL A 375 4.35 4.56 -17.76
N PRO A 376 4.35 3.40 -17.07
CA PRO A 376 3.81 2.18 -17.64
C PRO A 376 2.28 2.22 -17.76
N GLU A 377 1.76 2.07 -18.97
CA GLU A 377 0.39 1.56 -19.15
C GLU A 377 0.32 0.13 -18.59
N GLN A 378 -0.77 -0.22 -17.91
CA GLN A 378 -0.95 -1.56 -17.38
C GLN A 378 -0.98 -2.60 -18.51
N THR A 379 -0.15 -3.63 -18.42
CA THR A 379 0.10 -4.64 -19.47
C THR A 379 -1.10 -5.59 -19.67
N THR A 380 -2.16 -5.08 -20.29
CA THR A 380 -3.38 -5.83 -20.69
C THR A 380 -3.10 -6.90 -21.76
N LYS A 381 -1.93 -6.85 -22.40
CA LYS A 381 -1.24 -7.96 -23.05
C LYS A 381 -0.14 -8.38 -22.07
N THR A 382 -0.11 -9.59 -21.49
CA THR A 382 -0.41 -10.86 -22.14
C THR A 382 -1.15 -11.87 -21.24
N VAL A 383 -2.47 -12.04 -21.47
CA VAL A 383 -3.13 -13.36 -21.47
C VAL A 383 -4.23 -13.36 -22.55
N ALA A 384 -3.83 -13.39 -23.83
CA ALA A 384 -4.76 -13.67 -24.92
C ALA A 384 -5.21 -15.15 -24.83
N VAL A 385 -6.37 -15.39 -24.19
CA VAL A 385 -6.98 -16.72 -24.12
C VAL A 385 -7.60 -17.05 -25.47
N ASP A 386 -6.87 -17.80 -26.30
CA ASP A 386 -7.39 -18.31 -27.57
C ASP A 386 -8.51 -19.34 -27.29
N THR A 387 -9.75 -18.96 -27.58
CA THR A 387 -10.93 -19.77 -27.28
C THR A 387 -11.09 -20.88 -28.31
N LEU A 388 -10.45 -22.03 -28.03
CA LEU A 388 -10.64 -23.28 -28.76
C LEU A 388 -12.05 -23.86 -28.55
N SER A 389 -13.06 -23.21 -29.14
CA SER A 389 -14.39 -23.78 -29.34
C SER A 389 -14.35 -24.78 -30.50
N ASP A 390 -14.46 -26.06 -30.17
CA ASP A 390 -14.56 -27.13 -31.16
C ASP A 390 -15.88 -27.06 -31.96
N THR A 391 -15.85 -27.68 -33.14
CA THR A 391 -16.83 -27.57 -34.23
C THR A 391 -18.15 -28.32 -33.99
N GLY A 392 -19.26 -27.78 -34.55
CA GLY A 392 -20.57 -28.45 -34.56
C GLY A 392 -21.65 -27.72 -35.39
N GLU A 393 -22.07 -28.35 -36.50
CA GLU A 393 -23.25 -28.14 -37.36
C GLU A 393 -23.75 -26.72 -37.83
N ASP A 394 -23.66 -26.53 -39.17
CA ASP A 394 -24.68 -26.02 -40.12
C ASP A 394 -25.24 -24.56 -40.10
N ALA A 395 -24.57 -23.69 -40.88
CA ALA A 395 -25.08 -23.03 -42.12
C ALA A 395 -26.29 -22.03 -42.12
N PRO A 396 -26.45 -21.15 -43.15
CA PRO A 396 -25.50 -20.69 -44.19
C PRO A 396 -25.33 -19.15 -44.32
N ASP A 397 -24.35 -18.74 -45.14
CA ASP A 397 -24.06 -17.38 -45.63
C ASP A 397 -25.20 -16.73 -46.46
N PRO A 398 -25.26 -15.38 -46.56
CA PRO A 398 -25.02 -14.82 -47.89
C PRO A 398 -24.20 -13.49 -47.98
N ALA A 399 -23.19 -13.56 -48.84
CA ALA A 399 -22.81 -12.59 -49.87
C ALA A 399 -21.88 -11.41 -49.51
N LEU A 400 -20.59 -11.66 -49.78
CA LEU A 400 -19.59 -10.73 -50.32
C LEU A 400 -20.15 -9.54 -51.13
N VAL A 401 -19.63 -8.34 -50.86
CA VAL A 401 -19.38 -7.33 -51.90
C VAL A 401 -18.06 -6.62 -51.61
N GLU A 402 -17.00 -6.94 -52.36
CA GLU A 402 -15.80 -6.11 -52.44
C GLU A 402 -16.01 -4.97 -53.46
N ALA A 403 -15.43 -3.80 -53.19
CA ALA A 403 -15.36 -2.68 -54.14
C ALA A 403 -14.09 -1.86 -53.88
N ASP A 404 -12.95 -2.43 -54.27
CA ASP A 404 -11.65 -1.76 -54.25
C ASP A 404 -11.56 -0.68 -55.35
N VAL A 405 -11.13 0.54 -54.97
CA VAL A 405 -10.75 1.62 -55.90
C VAL A 405 -9.60 2.42 -55.29
N ILE A 406 -8.44 2.31 -55.91
CA ILE A 406 -7.20 3.04 -55.63
C ILE A 406 -6.96 4.10 -56.75
N GLN A 407 -6.06 5.06 -56.51
CA GLN A 407 -5.48 6.06 -57.47
C GLN A 407 -6.37 7.26 -57.88
N ASP A 408 -5.85 8.47 -58.10
CA ASP A 408 -4.46 9.00 -58.01
C ASP A 408 -4.43 10.54 -57.89
N ASP A 409 -3.22 11.13 -57.82
CA ASP A 409 -2.83 12.49 -58.29
C ASP A 409 -3.38 13.77 -57.57
N VAL A 410 -2.69 14.93 -57.53
CA VAL A 410 -1.23 15.29 -57.45
C VAL A 410 -1.10 16.83 -57.24
N VAL A 411 -0.09 17.28 -56.47
CA VAL A 411 0.74 18.55 -56.48
C VAL A 411 0.15 19.83 -57.17
N GLU A 412 0.17 21.05 -56.60
CA GLU A 412 1.35 21.94 -56.38
C GLU A 412 1.00 23.25 -55.60
N ASP A 413 2.03 23.92 -55.03
CA ASP A 413 2.25 25.36 -54.69
C ASP A 413 1.08 26.37 -54.43
N ASP A 414 1.20 27.36 -53.53
CA ASP A 414 2.15 28.49 -53.67
C ASP A 414 2.46 29.27 -52.36
N VAL A 415 3.49 30.12 -52.37
CA VAL A 415 4.03 30.88 -51.22
C VAL A 415 4.01 32.39 -51.47
N VAL A 416 3.59 33.19 -50.47
CA VAL A 416 3.83 34.65 -50.44
C VAL A 416 4.11 35.14 -49.01
N GLU A 417 5.30 35.72 -48.80
CA GLU A 417 5.62 36.64 -47.70
C GLU A 417 5.46 38.10 -48.19
N ASP A 418 5.19 39.06 -47.29
CA ASP A 418 5.52 40.48 -47.51
C ASP A 418 5.64 41.23 -46.16
N ASP A 419 6.27 42.41 -46.17
CA ASP A 419 7.20 42.82 -45.10
C ASP A 419 6.81 44.02 -44.20
N VAL A 420 7.42 44.04 -43.00
CA VAL A 420 8.01 45.15 -42.21
C VAL A 420 7.47 46.60 -42.30
N ILE A 421 7.34 47.28 -41.13
CA ILE A 421 7.97 48.60 -40.81
C ILE A 421 8.15 48.75 -39.27
N GLU A 422 9.30 49.30 -38.86
CA GLU A 422 9.73 49.59 -37.48
C GLU A 422 9.45 51.05 -37.06
N ASP A 423 9.61 51.37 -35.76
CA ASP A 423 10.42 52.54 -35.33
C ASP A 423 10.94 52.34 -33.87
N ASP A 424 11.97 53.11 -33.49
CA ASP A 424 12.95 52.78 -32.43
C ASP A 424 12.82 53.65 -31.14
N VAL A 425 13.65 53.39 -30.10
CA VAL A 425 14.54 54.37 -29.40
C VAL A 425 15.03 53.88 -28.01
N VAL A 426 16.28 53.38 -28.00
CA VAL A 426 17.40 53.69 -27.05
C VAL A 426 17.39 53.17 -25.57
N GLN A 427 18.60 52.84 -25.11
CA GLN A 427 19.03 52.28 -23.81
C GLN A 427 19.42 53.35 -22.76
N ASP A 428 19.62 52.96 -21.49
CA ASP A 428 20.88 53.33 -20.78
C ASP A 428 21.24 52.39 -19.60
N GLU A 429 22.43 52.60 -19.01
CA GLU A 429 23.30 51.66 -18.26
C GLU A 429 22.89 51.11 -16.85
N THR A 430 23.57 50.02 -16.47
CA THR A 430 23.82 49.44 -15.12
C THR A 430 24.78 50.31 -14.26
N PRO A 431 25.12 50.05 -12.95
CA PRO A 431 25.39 48.74 -12.30
C PRO A 431 24.92 48.60 -10.82
N ALA A 432 25.41 47.54 -10.14
CA ALA A 432 25.05 47.14 -8.77
C ALA A 432 26.04 47.58 -7.68
N ALA A 433 25.59 47.56 -6.41
CA ALA A 433 26.42 47.47 -5.19
C ALA A 433 25.57 47.06 -3.95
N ASP A 434 25.79 45.84 -3.46
CA ASP A 434 26.32 45.47 -2.12
C ASP A 434 25.92 46.19 -0.80
N GLU A 435 26.00 45.40 0.28
CA GLU A 435 26.13 45.72 1.74
C GLU A 435 24.90 46.20 2.57
N GLU A 436 24.27 45.24 3.24
CA GLU A 436 24.13 45.11 4.72
C GLU A 436 23.38 46.13 5.64
N SER A 437 22.89 45.56 6.75
CA SER A 437 22.97 46.04 8.15
C SER A 437 21.79 46.74 8.88
N THR A 438 21.49 46.13 10.04
CA THR A 438 21.04 46.69 11.34
C THR A 438 19.60 47.10 11.67
N ASP A 439 19.27 46.71 12.90
CA ASP A 439 18.22 47.11 13.89
C ASP A 439 18.01 48.65 14.04
N THR A 440 17.07 49.21 14.82
CA THR A 440 16.72 48.89 16.23
C THR A 440 15.47 49.64 16.75
N GLU A 441 15.00 49.19 17.93
CA GLU A 441 14.20 49.87 18.98
C GLU A 441 12.65 49.78 19.04
N ASP A 442 12.21 49.24 20.18
CA ASP A 442 10.87 49.27 20.83
C ASP A 442 10.72 50.58 21.67
N PRO A 443 9.56 50.92 22.30
CA PRO A 443 9.44 50.59 23.73
C PRO A 443 8.00 50.49 24.36
N THR A 444 7.93 49.80 25.51
CA THR A 444 6.96 49.94 26.66
C THR A 444 5.54 49.34 26.52
N ASP A 445 4.87 48.85 27.58
CA ASP A 445 5.14 48.87 29.04
C ASP A 445 4.59 47.60 29.77
N ALA A 446 4.96 47.40 31.04
CA ALA A 446 4.62 46.22 31.88
C ALA A 446 3.68 46.61 33.09
N PRO A 447 3.60 45.96 34.30
CA PRO A 447 4.50 44.97 34.96
C PRO A 447 3.85 43.85 35.83
N GLU A 448 4.72 43.07 36.51
CA GLU A 448 4.55 42.25 37.75
C GLU A 448 3.57 41.03 37.73
N ALA A 449 3.84 39.87 38.36
CA ALA A 449 5.05 39.20 38.92
C ALA A 449 4.62 37.71 39.21
N THR A 450 5.33 36.73 39.82
CA THR A 450 6.60 36.48 40.59
C THR A 450 6.93 34.95 40.38
N ASP A 451 8.00 34.26 40.82
CA ASP A 451 9.26 34.47 41.59
C ASP A 451 10.23 33.28 41.28
N GLU A 452 11.54 33.41 41.59
CA GLU A 452 12.53 32.42 42.13
C GLU A 452 12.61 30.93 41.62
N SER A 453 13.77 30.26 41.43
CA SER A 453 15.19 30.70 41.51
C SER A 453 16.21 29.63 41.03
N ASP A 454 17.46 30.11 40.88
CA ASP A 454 18.79 29.46 41.01
C ASP A 454 19.53 28.87 39.78
N GLU A 455 20.83 29.20 39.72
CA GLU A 455 21.82 28.81 38.68
C GLU A 455 22.80 27.74 39.21
N THR A 456 23.61 27.06 38.40
CA THR A 456 24.99 27.44 38.01
C THR A 456 25.65 26.21 37.35
N GLY A 457 26.73 26.29 36.55
CA GLY A 457 27.53 27.42 36.07
C GLY A 457 28.57 26.96 35.03
N THR A 458 29.25 27.91 34.40
CA THR A 458 30.07 27.72 33.17
C THR A 458 31.53 27.35 33.43
N GLU A 459 32.21 26.63 32.52
CA GLU A 459 33.38 27.11 31.74
C GLU A 459 34.13 26.03 30.93
N THR A 460 34.78 26.54 29.88
CA THR A 460 35.60 25.99 28.77
C THR A 460 36.94 25.35 29.22
N VAL A 461 37.85 24.80 28.38
CA VAL A 461 38.15 24.89 26.93
C VAL A 461 38.82 23.58 26.43
N ASP A 462 39.05 23.51 25.11
CA ASP A 462 40.25 22.98 24.40
C ASP A 462 40.13 21.69 23.55
N ASP A 463 41.02 21.66 22.54
CA ASP A 463 40.93 20.94 21.26
C ASP A 463 42.03 19.86 21.12
N ALA A 464 41.75 18.72 20.46
CA ALA A 464 42.71 17.87 19.72
C ALA A 464 42.17 16.45 19.36
N GLU A 465 42.13 16.16 18.06
CA GLU A 465 42.19 14.80 17.46
C GLU A 465 43.67 14.38 17.21
N PRO A 466 44.01 13.14 16.77
CA PRO A 466 43.23 11.89 16.65
C PRO A 466 43.96 10.58 17.11
N ALA A 467 43.29 9.44 16.88
CA ALA A 467 43.84 8.16 16.35
C ALA A 467 44.19 6.92 17.24
N GLU A 468 43.81 5.77 16.66
CA GLU A 468 44.32 4.37 16.76
C GLU A 468 43.92 3.38 17.89
N GLU A 469 44.05 2.10 17.52
CA GLU A 469 43.39 0.88 18.03
C GLU A 469 44.12 0.21 19.23
N VAL A 470 43.39 -0.52 20.10
CA VAL A 470 43.87 -1.76 20.76
C VAL A 470 42.69 -2.70 21.11
N GLU A 471 42.72 -3.94 20.61
CA GLU A 471 41.91 -5.11 21.03
C GLU A 471 42.53 -5.84 22.25
N PRO A 472 41.72 -6.55 23.07
CA PRO A 472 42.26 -7.72 23.77
C PRO A 472 41.32 -8.94 23.83
N ALA A 473 41.50 -9.85 22.87
CA ALA A 473 41.84 -11.27 23.02
C ALA A 473 40.97 -12.26 23.84
N GLU A 474 40.92 -13.49 23.32
CA GLU A 474 40.29 -14.70 23.85
C GLU A 474 41.16 -15.43 24.90
N ASP A 475 40.61 -16.44 25.58
CA ASP A 475 41.39 -17.50 26.26
C ASP A 475 40.64 -18.85 26.20
N GLU A 476 41.37 -19.98 26.14
CA GLU A 476 40.87 -21.26 25.58
C GLU A 476 40.34 -22.30 26.60
N ALA A 477 39.64 -23.32 26.07
CA ALA A 477 39.29 -24.55 26.78
C ALA A 477 40.41 -25.62 26.66
N PRO A 478 40.33 -26.73 27.44
CA PRO A 478 40.67 -28.02 26.80
C PRO A 478 39.85 -29.25 27.24
N GLU A 479 39.32 -29.93 26.22
CA GLU A 479 39.28 -31.40 25.98
C GLU A 479 38.58 -32.42 26.93
N THR A 480 38.30 -33.58 26.32
CA THR A 480 37.57 -34.77 26.84
C THR A 480 38.54 -35.99 26.90
N PRO A 481 38.20 -37.16 27.49
CA PRO A 481 37.33 -38.17 26.84
C PRO A 481 36.51 -39.10 27.79
N ALA A 482 35.75 -40.04 27.22
CA ALA A 482 34.88 -41.00 27.93
C ALA A 482 35.32 -42.48 27.75
N THR A 483 34.86 -43.41 28.60
CA THR A 483 34.90 -44.88 28.32
C THR A 483 34.00 -45.79 29.20
N THR A 484 33.23 -46.69 28.55
CA THR A 484 32.72 -48.03 28.99
C THR A 484 31.56 -48.24 30.00
N GLU A 485 30.92 -49.41 29.83
CA GLU A 485 29.67 -49.97 30.42
C GLU A 485 30.01 -51.25 31.26
N PRO A 486 29.12 -52.27 31.55
CA PRO A 486 27.65 -52.41 31.66
C PRO A 486 27.21 -53.19 32.96
N ASP A 487 26.18 -54.07 32.86
CA ASP A 487 25.64 -55.10 33.81
C ASP A 487 24.70 -54.61 34.96
N THR A 488 23.61 -55.30 35.38
CA THR A 488 23.09 -56.67 35.12
C THR A 488 21.53 -56.76 35.21
N GLU A 489 20.89 -57.77 34.59
CA GLU A 489 19.49 -58.23 34.84
C GLU A 489 19.43 -59.32 35.97
N PRO A 490 18.40 -60.22 36.17
CA PRO A 490 17.01 -60.34 35.64
C PRO A 490 15.87 -60.79 36.62
N ALA A 491 14.64 -60.87 36.08
CA ALA A 491 13.49 -61.74 36.49
C ALA A 491 12.78 -61.48 37.86
N SER A 492 11.49 -61.78 38.06
CA SER A 492 10.65 -62.87 37.51
C SER A 492 9.12 -62.60 37.53
N ASP A 493 8.35 -63.43 36.82
CA ASP A 493 6.88 -63.35 36.65
C ASP A 493 6.03 -63.83 37.85
N THR A 494 4.77 -63.37 37.93
CA THR A 494 3.59 -64.17 38.40
C THR A 494 2.29 -63.55 37.85
N GLU A 495 1.32 -64.38 37.48
CA GLU A 495 -0.05 -64.02 37.06
C GLU A 495 -0.87 -63.39 38.22
N THR A 496 -2.05 -62.75 38.08
CA THR A 496 -3.26 -63.24 37.41
C THR A 496 -4.37 -62.17 37.36
N SER A 497 -5.36 -62.39 36.49
CA SER A 497 -6.75 -61.86 36.54
C SER A 497 -7.00 -60.43 36.04
N ALA A 498 -8.08 -60.29 35.28
CA ALA A 498 -8.59 -59.04 34.70
C ALA A 498 -10.01 -58.74 35.18
N ASP A 499 -10.48 -57.50 34.99
CA ASP A 499 -11.91 -57.18 34.86
C ASP A 499 -12.11 -55.94 33.95
N SER A 500 -13.36 -55.65 33.56
CA SER A 500 -13.76 -54.61 32.59
C SER A 500 -15.14 -54.02 32.94
N ALA A 501 -15.59 -52.88 32.41
CA ALA A 501 -15.14 -52.03 31.30
C ALA A 501 -15.13 -50.54 31.76
N ALA A 502 -14.75 -49.47 31.04
CA ALA A 502 -14.95 -49.05 29.64
C ALA A 502 -16.46 -48.95 29.22
N ALA A 503 -16.89 -47.97 28.41
CA ALA A 503 -16.16 -46.90 27.72
C ALA A 503 -16.83 -45.52 27.97
#